data_AF-A0A4Q9QBN8-F1
#
_entry.id   AF-A0A4Q9QBN8-F1
#
_cell.length_a   1.000
_cell.length_b   1.000
_cell.length_c   1.000
_cell.angle_alpha   90.00
_cell.angle_beta   90.00
_cell.angle_gamma   90.00
#
_symmetry.space_group_name_H-M   'P 1'
#
loop_
_entity.id
_entity.type
_entity.pdbx_description
1 polymer ?
#
loop_
_entity_poly.entity_id
_entity_poly.type
_entity_poly.pdbx_seq_one_letter_code
_entity_poly.pdbx_strand_id
1 'polypeptide(L)'
;MKTLDIRKRVRDAPHDLADFLHTLPDDHPLQIALRTYSLALSLALGPALLPFLTSRKARAQGLSRVLYLLKRELSINSFASAMTVGVAGGAAIRHVWDRWEEWSAKNGGRGTDGPLAKVRTWLSSLTDTQKTFLSNVVSTSFAIGLLHSRRRHATSAWVGRPSPTLDLTLIVLVRAMDTVVQFALFKPSTSERYLPAAVKEEKMADRRKWTTRLDALVFWASSARIMWCFFYEPDRLPPSYNKWIMKLANIDPRILTALRAIRSGSFSYTKGFSVPPDLATSLSADLGYPPAWGDPAQVPAYGGPEADIAWKALGVSNRRGLGGLPCEVVHSGLATGCTANAGIRGLQAFAEAVALYLPVHVLPILLTRPRKLLEIPNLIQTLQNVARSATFLSTFVAAVWYGVCLTRTLLLARLFPGISHDFWDSSLGCTFVGSLLCGASIWIERGRRRGEMALYVLPRAIRACISDQWVKSGRPSVRWAERLVFVLPLSTILTAAVHRPDTLRGLSKWALAFVMKGPNAGFWKRRRLGTDAPPTPAPPTRAPSPPNDGAGSAQ
;
A
#
# COMPACT_ATOMS: atom_id res chain seq x y z
N MET A 1 53.88 -19.33 -8.19
CA MET A 1 53.19 -18.05 -7.91
C MET A 1 53.25 -17.80 -6.40
N LYS A 2 53.87 -16.71 -5.95
CA LYS A 2 54.18 -16.45 -4.53
C LYS A 2 52.95 -15.89 -3.80
N THR A 3 52.71 -16.36 -2.57
CA THR A 3 51.58 -16.00 -1.68
C THR A 3 51.39 -14.50 -1.42
N LEU A 4 52.45 -13.69 -1.56
CA LEU A 4 52.41 -12.23 -1.49
C LEU A 4 51.60 -11.58 -2.62
N ASP A 5 51.61 -12.17 -3.81
CA ASP A 5 50.93 -11.66 -5.01
C ASP A 5 49.40 -11.91 -4.93
N ILE A 6 49.02 -13.02 -4.30
CA ILE A 6 47.61 -13.36 -4.03
C ILE A 6 47.02 -12.40 -2.96
N ARG A 7 47.76 -12.12 -1.88
CA ARG A 7 47.30 -11.17 -0.85
C ARG A 7 47.13 -9.76 -1.38
N LYS A 8 47.98 -9.32 -2.32
CA LYS A 8 47.87 -8.02 -2.97
C LYS A 8 46.67 -7.98 -3.91
N ARG A 9 46.51 -8.98 -4.79
CA ARG A 9 45.31 -9.09 -5.66
C ARG A 9 44.00 -9.15 -4.88
N VAL A 10 43.93 -9.86 -3.75
CA VAL A 10 42.72 -9.91 -2.91
C VAL A 10 42.44 -8.57 -2.23
N ARG A 11 43.48 -7.79 -1.90
CA ARG A 11 43.35 -6.46 -1.29
C ARG A 11 42.90 -5.41 -2.29
N ASP A 12 43.41 -5.48 -3.51
CA ASP A 12 43.15 -4.49 -4.57
C ASP A 12 41.88 -4.84 -5.38
N ALA A 13 41.46 -6.12 -5.39
CA ALA A 13 40.24 -6.60 -6.02
C ALA A 13 38.97 -5.75 -5.77
N PRO A 14 38.64 -5.28 -4.56
CA PRO A 14 37.49 -4.41 -4.36
C PRO A 14 37.61 -3.04 -5.05
N HIS A 15 38.83 -2.50 -5.18
CA HIS A 15 39.08 -1.24 -5.88
C HIS A 15 39.03 -1.46 -7.40
N ASP A 16 39.70 -2.50 -7.91
CA ASP A 16 39.64 -2.88 -9.33
C ASP A 16 38.21 -3.17 -9.79
N LEU A 17 37.43 -3.85 -8.94
CA LEU A 17 36.01 -4.11 -9.19
C LEU A 17 35.19 -2.81 -9.19
N ALA A 18 35.47 -1.87 -8.28
CA ALA A 18 34.78 -0.58 -8.25
C ALA A 18 35.07 0.22 -9.52
N ASP A 19 36.33 0.27 -9.95
CA ASP A 19 36.75 0.96 -11.18
C ASP A 19 36.09 0.32 -12.40
N PHE A 20 36.13 -1.00 -12.53
CA PHE A 20 35.42 -1.72 -13.59
C PHE A 20 33.92 -1.40 -13.59
N LEU A 21 33.26 -1.43 -12.43
CA LEU A 21 31.84 -1.13 -12.33
C LEU A 21 31.52 0.32 -12.73
N HIS A 22 32.42 1.27 -12.44
CA HIS A 22 32.29 2.66 -12.85
C HIS A 22 32.46 2.88 -14.36
N THR A 23 33.19 2.01 -15.07
CA THR A 23 33.30 2.07 -16.54
C THR A 23 32.01 1.66 -17.26
N LEU A 24 31.13 0.90 -16.61
CA LEU A 24 29.90 0.43 -17.22
C LEU A 24 28.87 1.56 -17.38
N PRO A 25 28.07 1.57 -18.46
CA PRO A 25 26.93 2.47 -18.59
C PRO A 25 25.91 2.32 -17.45
N ASP A 26 25.20 3.42 -17.15
CA ASP A 26 24.20 3.47 -16.08
C ASP A 26 23.02 2.50 -16.29
N ASP A 27 22.73 2.15 -17.53
CA ASP A 27 21.69 1.22 -17.98
C ASP A 27 22.19 -0.23 -18.14
N HIS A 28 23.48 -0.49 -17.87
CA HIS A 28 24.04 -1.82 -17.97
C HIS A 28 23.39 -2.77 -16.93
N PRO A 29 23.01 -4.01 -17.30
CA PRO A 29 22.28 -4.92 -16.41
C PRO A 29 23.00 -5.22 -15.08
N LEU A 30 24.33 -5.22 -15.06
CA LEU A 30 25.10 -5.38 -13.82
C LEU A 30 24.91 -4.20 -12.85
N GLN A 31 24.87 -2.97 -13.35
CA GLN A 31 24.62 -1.81 -12.50
C GLN A 31 23.18 -1.79 -11.99
N ILE A 32 22.22 -2.14 -12.84
CA ILE A 32 20.81 -2.33 -12.44
C ILE A 32 20.72 -3.40 -11.35
N ALA A 33 21.46 -4.51 -11.48
CA ALA A 33 21.48 -5.59 -10.50
C ALA A 33 22.01 -5.13 -9.14
N LEU A 34 23.14 -4.42 -9.11
CA LEU A 34 23.72 -3.89 -7.86
C LEU A 34 22.79 -2.89 -7.16
N ARG A 35 22.16 -1.99 -7.91
CA ARG A 35 21.21 -1.00 -7.37
C ARG A 35 19.94 -1.65 -6.87
N THR A 36 19.40 -2.61 -7.62
CA THR A 36 18.22 -3.37 -7.18
C THR A 36 18.52 -4.16 -5.92
N TYR A 37 19.66 -4.86 -5.88
CA TYR A 37 20.04 -5.71 -4.75
C TYR A 37 20.24 -4.88 -3.48
N SER A 38 21.01 -3.78 -3.57
CA SER A 38 21.25 -2.89 -2.43
C SER A 38 19.96 -2.26 -1.90
N LEU A 39 19.07 -1.78 -2.78
CA LEU A 39 17.78 -1.22 -2.40
C LEU A 39 16.87 -2.29 -1.76
N ALA A 40 16.72 -3.45 -2.38
CA ALA A 40 15.87 -4.52 -1.89
C ALA A 40 16.39 -5.11 -0.56
N LEU A 41 17.71 -5.25 -0.41
CA LEU A 41 18.35 -5.68 0.83
C LEU A 41 18.10 -4.67 1.95
N SER A 42 18.21 -3.37 1.66
CA SER A 42 17.93 -2.31 2.64
C SER A 42 16.47 -2.33 3.10
N LEU A 43 15.53 -2.57 2.17
CA LEU A 43 14.10 -2.70 2.48
C LEU A 43 13.78 -3.96 3.30
N ALA A 44 14.51 -5.05 3.09
CA ALA A 44 14.33 -6.28 3.86
C ALA A 44 14.97 -6.20 5.26
N LEU A 45 16.18 -5.64 5.37
CA LEU A 45 16.94 -5.56 6.62
C LEU A 45 16.41 -4.46 7.55
N GLY A 46 15.97 -3.32 7.03
CA GLY A 46 15.55 -2.17 7.86
C GLY A 46 14.53 -2.54 8.93
N PRO A 47 13.34 -3.07 8.57
CA PRO A 47 12.34 -3.51 9.54
C PRO A 47 12.80 -4.67 10.42
N ALA A 48 13.66 -5.56 9.90
CA ALA A 48 14.16 -6.71 10.64
C ALA A 48 15.17 -6.33 11.74
N LEU A 49 15.92 -5.25 11.52
CA LEU A 49 16.90 -4.72 12.46
C LEU A 49 16.29 -3.73 13.47
N LEU A 50 15.14 -3.12 13.15
CA LEU A 50 14.48 -2.15 14.02
C LEU A 50 14.23 -2.64 15.47
N PRO A 51 13.77 -3.88 15.71
CA PRO A 51 13.57 -4.38 17.08
C PRO A 51 14.85 -4.41 17.90
N PHE A 52 16.02 -4.59 17.28
CA PHE A 52 17.30 -4.58 17.99
C PHE A 52 17.67 -3.17 18.45
N LEU A 53 17.26 -2.14 17.71
CA LEU A 53 17.45 -0.75 18.12
C LEU A 53 16.47 -0.38 19.25
N THR A 54 15.21 -0.79 19.16
CA THR A 54 14.13 -0.32 20.04
C THR A 54 13.88 -1.20 21.27
N SER A 55 14.19 -2.51 21.23
CA SER A 55 13.84 -3.45 22.31
C SER A 55 15.08 -4.05 22.98
N ARG A 56 15.19 -3.86 24.31
CA ARG A 56 16.21 -4.53 25.14
C ARG A 56 16.12 -6.05 25.05
N LYS A 57 14.90 -6.62 24.97
CA LYS A 57 14.66 -8.07 24.85
C LYS A 57 15.19 -8.65 23.53
N ALA A 58 15.12 -7.89 22.44
CA ALA A 58 15.68 -8.32 21.16
C ALA A 58 17.21 -8.29 21.18
N ARG A 59 17.82 -7.29 21.85
CA ARG A 59 19.28 -7.22 22.04
C ARG A 59 19.83 -8.34 22.92
N ALA A 60 19.06 -8.80 23.91
CA ALA A 60 19.46 -9.88 24.80
C ALA A 60 19.75 -11.20 24.07
N GLN A 61 19.20 -11.39 22.85
CA GLN A 61 19.46 -12.56 22.02
C GLN A 61 20.77 -12.46 21.21
N GLY A 62 21.50 -11.36 21.33
CA GLY A 62 22.90 -11.22 20.92
C GLY A 62 23.17 -11.21 19.42
N LEU A 63 24.47 -11.30 19.09
CA LEU A 63 25.03 -11.25 17.74
C LEU A 63 24.58 -12.44 16.85
N SER A 64 24.30 -13.58 17.46
CA SER A 64 23.90 -14.82 16.77
C SER A 64 22.60 -14.65 15.97
N ARG A 65 21.61 -13.94 16.53
CA ARG A 65 20.35 -13.66 15.83
C ARG A 65 20.53 -12.69 14.67
N VAL A 66 21.42 -11.71 14.81
CA VAL A 66 21.78 -10.77 13.73
C VAL A 66 22.50 -11.50 12.60
N LEU A 67 23.47 -12.35 12.92
CA LEU A 67 24.19 -13.17 11.94
C LEU A 67 23.24 -14.14 11.21
N TYR A 68 22.31 -14.77 11.93
CA TYR A 68 21.28 -15.62 11.32
C TYR A 68 20.40 -14.83 10.35
N LEU A 69 19.95 -13.63 10.73
CA LEU A 69 19.16 -12.75 9.85
C LEU A 69 19.95 -12.34 8.62
N LEU A 70 21.22 -11.94 8.77
CA LEU A 70 22.09 -11.59 7.65
C LEU A 70 22.31 -12.77 6.71
N LYS A 71 22.65 -13.95 7.23
CA LYS A 71 22.79 -15.18 6.44
C LYS A 71 21.50 -15.51 5.68
N ARG A 72 20.35 -15.27 6.30
CA ARG A 72 19.04 -15.51 5.69
C ARG A 72 18.72 -14.52 4.56
N GLU A 73 19.01 -13.23 4.75
CA GLU A 73 18.71 -12.19 3.74
C GLU A 73 19.78 -12.09 2.63
N LEU A 74 20.99 -12.60 2.84
CA LEU A 74 22.05 -12.72 1.82
C LEU A 74 21.97 -14.02 0.99
N SER A 75 21.00 -14.90 1.27
CA SER A 75 20.84 -16.14 0.52
C SER A 75 20.37 -15.91 -0.93
N ILE A 76 20.64 -16.88 -1.82
CA ILE A 76 20.21 -16.82 -3.24
C ILE A 76 18.68 -16.80 -3.36
N ASN A 77 17.97 -17.40 -2.40
CA ASN A 77 16.51 -17.40 -2.34
C ASN A 77 15.95 -16.22 -1.50
N SER A 78 16.75 -15.19 -1.24
CA SER A 78 16.31 -14.02 -0.48
C SER A 78 15.38 -13.12 -1.29
N PHE A 79 14.69 -12.23 -0.59
CA PHE A 79 13.87 -11.19 -1.24
C PHE A 79 14.73 -10.31 -2.16
N ALA A 80 15.93 -9.93 -1.71
CA ALA A 80 16.84 -9.10 -2.50
C ALA A 80 17.27 -9.81 -3.78
N SER A 81 17.70 -11.07 -3.69
CA SER A 81 18.10 -11.88 -4.84
C SER A 81 16.95 -12.06 -5.83
N ALA A 82 15.74 -12.38 -5.34
CA ALA A 82 14.59 -12.57 -6.22
C ALA A 82 14.18 -11.27 -6.94
N MET A 83 14.16 -10.14 -6.24
CA MET A 83 13.87 -8.84 -6.88
C MET A 83 14.96 -8.43 -7.87
N THR A 84 16.23 -8.69 -7.56
CA THR A 84 17.34 -8.47 -8.49
C THR A 84 17.21 -9.29 -9.75
N VAL A 85 16.89 -10.59 -9.62
CA VAL A 85 16.60 -11.44 -10.77
C VAL A 85 15.43 -10.86 -11.55
N GLY A 86 14.31 -10.51 -10.91
CA GLY A 86 13.13 -10.00 -11.59
C GLY A 86 13.35 -8.70 -12.37
N VAL A 87 14.08 -7.75 -11.78
CA VAL A 87 14.28 -6.41 -12.36
C VAL A 87 15.48 -6.36 -13.30
N ALA A 88 16.65 -6.81 -12.85
CA ALA A 88 17.87 -6.76 -13.66
C ALA A 88 17.96 -7.91 -14.68
N GLY A 89 17.32 -9.06 -14.40
CA GLY A 89 17.24 -10.16 -15.36
C GLY A 89 16.49 -9.77 -16.62
N GLY A 90 15.45 -8.92 -16.53
CA GLY A 90 14.73 -8.42 -17.70
C GLY A 90 15.62 -7.56 -18.59
N ALA A 91 16.41 -6.67 -17.98
CA ALA A 91 17.42 -5.88 -18.69
C ALA A 91 18.53 -6.76 -19.29
N ALA A 92 18.99 -7.79 -18.57
CA ALA A 92 20.00 -8.72 -19.06
C ALA A 92 19.50 -9.54 -20.27
N ILE A 93 18.28 -10.06 -20.20
CA ILE A 93 17.64 -10.77 -21.32
C ILE A 93 17.50 -9.83 -22.51
N ARG A 94 17.06 -8.58 -22.30
CA ARG A 94 16.96 -7.58 -23.37
C ARG A 94 18.32 -7.29 -24.02
N HIS A 95 19.38 -7.16 -23.21
CA HIS A 95 20.76 -6.92 -23.67
C HIS A 95 21.31 -8.09 -24.51
N VAL A 96 21.04 -9.32 -24.08
CA VAL A 96 21.40 -10.54 -24.84
C VAL A 96 20.60 -10.61 -26.14
N TRP A 97 19.31 -10.28 -26.10
CA TRP A 97 18.44 -10.25 -27.26
C TRP A 97 18.91 -9.24 -28.30
N ASP A 98 19.28 -8.01 -27.90
CA ASP A 98 19.82 -7.00 -28.81
C ASP A 98 21.10 -7.47 -29.50
N ARG A 99 22.05 -8.01 -28.73
CA ARG A 99 23.29 -8.56 -29.30
C ARG A 99 23.03 -9.72 -30.26
N TRP A 100 22.04 -10.55 -29.95
CA TRP A 100 21.64 -11.65 -30.82
C TRP A 100 21.02 -11.16 -32.13
N GLU A 101 20.21 -10.09 -32.10
CA GLU A 101 19.67 -9.44 -33.31
C GLU A 101 20.76 -8.79 -34.15
N GLU A 102 21.71 -8.08 -33.53
CA GLU A 102 22.86 -7.49 -34.22
C GLU A 102 23.74 -8.56 -34.89
N TRP A 103 24.04 -9.65 -34.17
CA TRP A 103 24.77 -10.79 -34.73
C TRP A 103 24.01 -11.46 -35.87
N SER A 104 22.70 -11.63 -35.69
CA SER A 104 21.79 -12.22 -36.67
C SER A 104 21.68 -11.38 -37.94
N ALA A 105 21.69 -10.06 -37.83
CA ALA A 105 21.69 -9.13 -38.95
C ALA A 105 23.02 -9.19 -39.73
N LYS A 106 24.16 -9.27 -39.02
CA LYS A 106 25.50 -9.41 -39.63
C LYS A 106 25.69 -10.75 -40.34
N ASN A 107 25.10 -11.83 -39.83
CA ASN A 107 25.26 -13.19 -40.34
C ASN A 107 24.08 -13.68 -41.20
N GLY A 108 23.16 -12.79 -41.58
CA GLY A 108 21.82 -13.09 -42.12
C GLY A 108 21.72 -13.74 -43.51
N GLY A 109 22.81 -14.28 -44.07
CA GLY A 109 22.82 -14.93 -45.39
C GLY A 109 22.72 -16.46 -45.39
N ARG A 110 22.68 -17.14 -44.23
CA ARG A 110 22.54 -18.62 -44.19
C ARG A 110 21.14 -19.03 -43.78
N GLY A 111 20.33 -19.34 -44.79
CA GLY A 111 19.01 -19.95 -44.64
C GLY A 111 19.09 -21.24 -43.83
N THR A 112 18.32 -21.28 -42.75
CA THR A 112 18.00 -22.52 -42.04
C THR A 112 16.49 -22.68 -42.07
N ASP A 113 15.96 -23.27 -43.14
CA ASP A 113 14.54 -23.59 -43.23
C ASP A 113 14.18 -24.57 -42.11
N GLY A 114 13.43 -24.09 -41.11
CA GLY A 114 13.08 -24.87 -39.93
C GLY A 114 12.20 -24.12 -38.94
N PRO A 115 11.69 -24.81 -37.89
CA PRO A 115 10.86 -24.19 -36.85
C PRO A 115 11.56 -23.02 -36.14
N LEU A 116 12.89 -23.05 -36.05
CA LEU A 116 13.71 -21.97 -35.51
C LEU A 116 13.66 -20.68 -36.38
N ALA A 117 13.51 -20.80 -37.69
CA ALA A 117 13.37 -19.64 -38.58
C ALA A 117 12.02 -18.94 -38.40
N LYS A 118 10.94 -19.71 -38.17
CA LYS A 118 9.60 -19.18 -37.84
C LYS A 118 9.60 -18.44 -36.51
N VAL A 119 10.28 -18.99 -35.50
CA VAL A 119 10.45 -18.32 -34.20
C VAL A 119 11.28 -17.04 -34.39
N ARG A 120 12.38 -17.09 -35.14
CA ARG A 120 13.23 -15.91 -35.40
C ARG A 120 12.47 -14.79 -36.12
N THR A 121 11.72 -15.11 -37.17
CA THR A 121 10.89 -14.13 -37.90
C THR A 121 9.82 -13.53 -36.99
N TRP A 122 9.13 -14.35 -36.20
CA TRP A 122 8.18 -13.86 -35.21
C TRP A 122 8.85 -12.93 -34.18
N LEU A 123 9.98 -13.32 -33.58
CA LEU A 123 10.71 -12.49 -32.61
C LEU A 123 11.15 -11.15 -33.22
N SER A 124 11.58 -11.14 -34.48
CA SER A 124 11.97 -9.92 -35.19
C SER A 124 10.79 -9.00 -35.51
N SER A 125 9.57 -9.53 -35.66
CA SER A 125 8.35 -8.75 -35.92
C SER A 125 7.84 -7.95 -34.73
N LEU A 126 8.33 -8.24 -33.52
CA LEU A 126 7.88 -7.61 -32.29
C LEU A 126 8.39 -6.18 -32.17
N THR A 127 7.54 -5.29 -31.68
CA THR A 127 7.93 -3.92 -31.31
C THR A 127 8.91 -3.92 -30.14
N ASP A 128 9.74 -2.88 -30.00
CA ASP A 128 10.71 -2.77 -28.90
C ASP A 128 10.03 -2.84 -27.52
N THR A 129 8.81 -2.28 -27.39
CA THR A 129 8.00 -2.38 -26.18
C THR A 129 7.57 -3.82 -25.88
N GLN A 130 7.17 -4.59 -26.90
CA GLN A 130 6.82 -6.01 -26.74
C GLN A 130 8.04 -6.85 -26.36
N LYS A 131 9.20 -6.62 -26.99
CA LYS A 131 10.46 -7.29 -26.63
C LYS A 131 10.82 -7.04 -25.16
N THR A 132 10.78 -5.78 -24.71
CA THR A 132 11.02 -5.44 -23.31
C THR A 132 10.02 -6.11 -22.37
N PHE A 133 8.73 -6.11 -22.73
CA PHE A 133 7.70 -6.76 -21.92
C PHE A 133 7.91 -8.28 -21.79
N LEU A 134 8.21 -8.98 -22.89
CA LEU A 134 8.48 -10.42 -22.86
C LEU A 134 9.73 -10.76 -22.04
N SER A 135 10.82 -9.99 -22.19
CA SER A 135 12.01 -10.15 -21.35
C SER A 135 11.70 -10.00 -19.86
N ASN A 136 10.87 -9.01 -19.51
CA ASN A 136 10.41 -8.82 -18.14
C ASN A 136 9.49 -9.95 -17.66
N VAL A 137 8.61 -10.49 -18.51
CA VAL A 137 7.73 -11.62 -18.15
C VAL A 137 8.54 -12.86 -17.79
N VAL A 138 9.55 -13.20 -18.60
CA VAL A 138 10.46 -14.32 -18.32
C VAL A 138 11.19 -14.10 -16.99
N SER A 139 11.82 -12.92 -16.85
CA SER A 139 12.58 -12.55 -15.66
C SER A 139 11.75 -12.57 -14.36
N THR A 140 10.57 -11.96 -14.38
CA THR A 140 9.68 -11.88 -13.22
C THR A 140 9.05 -13.24 -12.87
N SER A 141 8.90 -14.13 -13.85
CA SER A 141 8.50 -15.53 -13.62
C SER A 141 9.56 -16.30 -12.81
N PHE A 142 10.85 -16.10 -13.12
CA PHE A 142 11.94 -16.64 -12.29
C PHE A 142 11.94 -16.02 -10.89
N ALA A 143 11.72 -14.72 -10.77
CA ALA A 143 11.69 -14.01 -9.48
C ALA A 143 10.60 -14.57 -8.54
N ILE A 144 9.37 -14.72 -9.01
CA ILE A 144 8.29 -15.31 -8.19
C ILE A 144 8.54 -16.79 -7.89
N GLY A 145 9.22 -17.49 -8.81
CA GLY A 145 9.72 -18.85 -8.58
C GLY A 145 10.68 -18.94 -7.40
N LEU A 146 11.64 -18.00 -7.30
CA LEU A 146 12.60 -17.88 -6.19
C LEU A 146 11.91 -17.49 -4.88
N LEU A 147 10.97 -16.54 -4.91
CA LEU A 147 10.21 -16.15 -3.71
C LEU A 147 9.41 -17.33 -3.13
N HIS A 148 8.83 -18.16 -4.00
CA HIS A 148 8.14 -19.39 -3.59
C HIS A 148 9.09 -20.53 -3.22
N SER A 149 10.28 -20.63 -3.82
CA SER A 149 11.26 -21.69 -3.52
C SER A 149 11.84 -21.56 -2.10
N ARG A 150 11.94 -20.32 -1.58
CA ARG A 150 12.47 -19.98 -0.25
C ARG A 150 11.89 -20.83 0.89
N ARG A 151 10.69 -21.41 0.75
CA ARG A 151 10.00 -22.14 1.85
C ARG A 151 9.26 -23.41 1.41
N ARG A 152 9.81 -24.18 0.47
CA ARG A 152 9.25 -25.51 0.10
C ARG A 152 9.31 -26.58 1.20
N HIS A 153 9.96 -26.34 2.34
CA HIS A 153 10.14 -27.37 3.39
C HIS A 153 8.94 -27.67 4.29
N ALA A 154 7.71 -27.24 3.94
CA ALA A 154 6.52 -27.84 4.53
C ALA A 154 5.35 -27.67 3.55
N THR A 155 5.01 -28.75 2.86
CA THR A 155 3.79 -28.86 2.05
C THR A 155 2.52 -28.66 2.87
N SER A 156 2.59 -28.81 4.21
CA SER A 156 1.52 -28.44 5.16
C SER A 156 1.49 -26.94 5.55
N ALA A 157 2.50 -26.13 5.22
CA ALA A 157 2.65 -24.76 5.73
C ALA A 157 1.71 -23.69 5.14
N TRP A 158 0.93 -24.02 4.11
CA TRP A 158 0.05 -23.07 3.41
C TRP A 158 -1.43 -23.26 3.72
N VAL A 159 -1.82 -24.38 4.33
CA VAL A 159 -3.21 -24.60 4.73
C VAL A 159 -3.47 -23.75 5.97
N GLY A 160 -4.45 -22.84 5.88
CA GLY A 160 -4.81 -21.95 6.98
C GLY A 160 -3.97 -20.67 7.10
N ARG A 161 -3.00 -20.42 6.18
CA ARG A 161 -2.22 -19.17 6.16
C ARG A 161 -2.15 -18.56 4.75
N PRO A 162 -2.31 -17.23 4.62
CA PRO A 162 -2.16 -16.55 3.34
C PRO A 162 -0.70 -16.62 2.87
N SER A 163 -0.50 -16.51 1.55
CA SER A 163 0.84 -16.49 0.98
C SER A 163 1.66 -15.29 1.46
N PRO A 164 2.97 -15.46 1.75
CA PRO A 164 3.82 -14.39 2.25
C PRO A 164 4.14 -13.35 1.16
N THR A 165 3.97 -13.72 -0.11
CA THR A 165 4.14 -12.87 -1.28
C THR A 165 2.88 -12.09 -1.65
N LEU A 166 1.71 -12.43 -1.09
CA LEU A 166 0.43 -11.82 -1.46
C LEU A 166 0.45 -10.30 -1.34
N ASP A 167 0.97 -9.79 -0.21
CA ASP A 167 1.02 -8.36 0.05
C ASP A 167 1.89 -7.63 -0.98
N LEU A 168 3.04 -8.22 -1.34
CA LEU A 168 3.91 -7.68 -2.39
C LEU A 168 3.20 -7.72 -3.75
N THR A 169 2.57 -8.85 -4.09
CA THR A 169 1.81 -9.04 -5.33
C THR A 169 0.72 -7.99 -5.47
N LEU A 170 -0.04 -7.71 -4.41
CA LEU A 170 -1.09 -6.69 -4.43
C LEU A 170 -0.53 -5.27 -4.53
N ILE A 171 0.62 -4.97 -3.90
CA ILE A 171 1.29 -3.68 -4.05
C ILE A 171 1.73 -3.47 -5.50
N VAL A 172 2.35 -4.47 -6.12
CA VAL A 172 2.77 -4.41 -7.53
C VAL A 172 1.56 -4.28 -8.44
N LEU A 173 0.49 -5.06 -8.20
CA LEU A 173 -0.76 -4.96 -8.95
C LEU A 173 -1.31 -3.52 -8.94
N VAL A 174 -1.44 -2.91 -7.76
CA VAL A 174 -1.96 -1.54 -7.62
C VAL A 174 -1.08 -0.53 -8.33
N ARG A 175 0.25 -0.67 -8.27
CA ARG A 175 1.17 0.23 -8.98
C ARG A 175 1.06 0.07 -10.50
N ALA A 176 0.79 -1.14 -11.00
CA ALA A 176 0.58 -1.36 -12.44
C ALA A 176 -0.76 -0.77 -12.89
N MET A 177 -1.83 -0.97 -12.11
CA MET A 177 -3.13 -0.36 -12.35
C MET A 177 -3.01 1.18 -12.39
N ASP A 178 -2.31 1.78 -11.43
CA ASP A 178 -2.03 3.22 -11.43
C ASP A 178 -1.30 3.65 -12.70
N THR A 179 -0.26 2.91 -13.10
CA THR A 179 0.50 3.20 -14.33
C THR A 179 -0.39 3.17 -15.57
N VAL A 180 -1.30 2.20 -15.67
CA VAL A 180 -2.28 2.09 -16.77
C VAL A 180 -3.29 3.24 -16.74
N VAL A 181 -3.79 3.61 -15.56
CA VAL A 181 -4.71 4.75 -15.39
C VAL A 181 -4.01 6.06 -15.76
N GLN A 182 -2.79 6.29 -15.30
CA GLN A 182 -1.99 7.46 -15.68
C GLN A 182 -1.74 7.48 -17.19
N PHE A 183 -1.41 6.35 -17.80
CA PHE A 183 -1.28 6.26 -19.26
C PHE A 183 -2.58 6.65 -19.96
N ALA A 184 -3.72 6.12 -19.54
CA ALA A 184 -5.02 6.44 -20.14
C ALA A 184 -5.39 7.92 -19.98
N LEU A 185 -5.15 8.52 -18.81
CA LEU A 185 -5.49 9.92 -18.51
C LEU A 185 -4.54 10.93 -19.18
N PHE A 186 -3.26 10.59 -19.33
CA PHE A 186 -2.22 11.48 -19.85
C PHE A 186 -1.80 11.16 -21.29
N LYS A 187 -2.40 10.17 -21.95
CA LYS A 187 -2.19 9.91 -23.38
C LYS A 187 -2.59 11.15 -24.17
N PRO A 188 -1.64 11.85 -24.83
CA PRO A 188 -1.98 13.00 -25.64
C PRO A 188 -2.84 12.56 -26.82
N SER A 189 -3.93 13.29 -27.10
CA SER A 189 -4.65 13.10 -28.36
C SER A 189 -3.77 13.56 -29.52
N THR A 190 -3.92 12.96 -30.70
CA THR A 190 -3.18 13.36 -31.92
C THR A 190 -3.38 14.84 -32.23
N SER A 191 -4.59 15.36 -31.99
CA SER A 191 -4.94 16.78 -32.15
C SER A 191 -4.26 17.68 -31.10
N GLU A 192 -3.95 17.13 -29.92
CA GLU A 192 -3.33 17.87 -28.82
C GLU A 192 -1.86 18.20 -29.11
N ARG A 193 -1.22 17.48 -30.05
CA ARG A 193 0.17 17.70 -30.45
C ARG A 193 0.39 19.08 -31.06
N TYR A 194 -0.61 19.61 -31.77
CA TYR A 194 -0.54 20.87 -32.51
C TYR A 194 -1.03 22.09 -31.70
N LEU A 195 -1.49 21.90 -30.47
CA LEU A 195 -1.99 23.00 -29.64
C LEU A 195 -0.85 23.90 -29.12
N PRO A 196 -1.13 25.20 -28.88
CA PRO A 196 -0.21 26.12 -28.20
C PRO A 196 0.22 25.61 -26.82
N ALA A 197 1.41 25.98 -26.38
CA ALA A 197 1.98 25.52 -25.10
C ALA A 197 1.11 25.87 -23.88
N ALA A 198 0.56 27.09 -23.83
CA ALA A 198 -0.33 27.52 -22.75
C ALA A 198 -1.58 26.62 -22.61
N VAL A 199 -2.20 26.27 -23.73
CA VAL A 199 -3.39 25.40 -23.75
C VAL A 199 -3.04 23.97 -23.32
N LYS A 200 -1.85 23.49 -23.67
CA LYS A 200 -1.34 22.18 -23.19
C LYS A 200 -1.13 22.20 -21.67
N GLU A 201 -0.57 23.27 -21.12
CA GLU A 201 -0.36 23.41 -19.68
C GLU A 201 -1.68 23.44 -18.90
N GLU A 202 -2.67 24.17 -19.40
CA GLU A 202 -4.02 24.21 -18.82
C GLU A 202 -4.67 22.82 -18.80
N LYS A 203 -4.65 22.11 -19.95
CA LYS A 203 -5.15 20.73 -20.02
C LYS A 203 -4.41 19.77 -19.10
N MET A 204 -3.09 19.93 -18.97
CA MET A 204 -2.29 19.14 -18.01
C MET A 204 -2.67 19.46 -16.56
N ALA A 205 -2.96 20.72 -16.23
CA ALA A 205 -3.42 21.12 -14.90
C ALA A 205 -4.79 20.51 -14.59
N ASP A 206 -5.71 20.51 -15.56
CA ASP A 206 -7.03 19.88 -15.43
C ASP A 206 -6.94 18.36 -15.25
N ARG A 207 -6.11 17.68 -16.04
CA ARG A 207 -5.84 16.23 -15.87
C ARG A 207 -5.28 15.92 -14.48
N ARG A 208 -4.38 16.76 -13.96
CA ARG A 208 -3.87 16.63 -12.58
C ARG A 208 -4.97 16.82 -11.55
N LYS A 209 -5.84 17.82 -11.73
CA LYS A 209 -7.00 18.05 -10.85
C LYS A 209 -7.92 16.83 -10.81
N TRP A 210 -8.29 16.28 -11.97
CA TRP A 210 -9.09 15.05 -12.06
C TRP A 210 -8.40 13.86 -11.40
N THR A 211 -7.10 13.66 -11.66
CA THR A 211 -6.31 12.60 -11.01
C THR A 211 -6.37 12.71 -9.49
N THR A 212 -6.21 13.91 -8.92
CA THR A 212 -6.29 14.10 -7.46
C THR A 212 -7.67 13.85 -6.87
N ARG A 213 -8.75 14.05 -7.66
CA ARG A 213 -10.13 13.72 -7.25
C ARG A 213 -10.37 12.22 -7.30
N LEU A 214 -9.91 11.55 -8.35
CA LEU A 214 -9.95 10.08 -8.45
C LEU A 214 -9.16 9.43 -7.32
N ASP A 215 -7.97 9.95 -7.00
CA ASP A 215 -7.18 9.48 -5.86
C ASP A 215 -7.95 9.58 -4.54
N ALA A 216 -8.64 10.71 -4.31
CA ALA A 216 -9.47 10.90 -3.12
C ALA A 216 -10.65 9.92 -3.08
N LEU A 217 -11.31 9.66 -4.21
CA LEU A 217 -12.40 8.70 -4.31
C LEU A 217 -11.93 7.26 -4.06
N VAL A 218 -10.79 6.87 -4.65
CA VAL A 218 -10.17 5.56 -4.43
C VAL A 218 -9.79 5.38 -2.96
N PHE A 219 -9.20 6.40 -2.34
CA PHE A 219 -8.91 6.38 -0.91
C PHE A 219 -10.17 6.24 -0.06
N TRP A 220 -11.22 7.01 -0.37
CA TRP A 220 -12.50 6.99 0.32
C TRP A 220 -13.15 5.59 0.26
N ALA A 221 -13.29 5.03 -0.94
CA ALA A 221 -13.89 3.71 -1.14
C ALA A 221 -13.06 2.60 -0.48
N SER A 222 -11.73 2.68 -0.60
CA SER A 222 -10.81 1.73 0.03
C SER A 222 -10.91 1.76 1.54
N SER A 223 -10.95 2.95 2.14
CA SER A 223 -11.05 3.13 3.58
C SER A 223 -12.40 2.63 4.12
N ALA A 224 -13.50 2.93 3.42
CA ALA A 224 -14.82 2.44 3.81
C ALA A 224 -14.87 0.91 3.83
N ARG A 225 -14.35 0.26 2.78
CA ARG A 225 -14.28 -1.21 2.72
C ARG A 225 -13.45 -1.80 3.85
N ILE A 226 -12.29 -1.20 4.14
CA ILE A 226 -11.39 -1.63 5.21
C ILE A 226 -12.04 -1.48 6.58
N MET A 227 -12.64 -0.32 6.87
CA MET A 227 -13.27 -0.08 8.17
C MET A 227 -14.47 -1.00 8.39
N TRP A 228 -15.27 -1.24 7.36
CA TRP A 228 -16.35 -2.22 7.43
C TRP A 228 -15.82 -3.64 7.73
N CYS A 229 -14.74 -4.06 7.06
CA CYS A 229 -14.08 -5.34 7.37
C CYS A 229 -13.55 -5.38 8.80
N PHE A 230 -12.96 -4.30 9.29
CA PHE A 230 -12.46 -4.23 10.67
C PHE A 230 -13.59 -4.50 11.69
N PHE A 231 -14.77 -3.89 11.47
CA PHE A 231 -15.93 -4.12 12.33
C PHE A 231 -16.46 -5.55 12.23
N TYR A 232 -16.67 -6.08 11.01
CA TYR A 232 -17.45 -7.31 10.84
C TYR A 232 -16.71 -8.54 10.32
N GLU A 233 -15.60 -8.38 9.62
CA GLU A 233 -14.84 -9.47 8.98
C GLU A 233 -13.33 -9.24 9.13
N PRO A 234 -12.82 -9.18 10.38
CA PRO A 234 -11.42 -8.82 10.64
C PRO A 234 -10.44 -9.82 9.99
N ASP A 235 -10.85 -11.07 9.77
CA ASP A 235 -10.00 -12.10 9.17
C ASP A 235 -9.57 -11.79 7.74
N ARG A 236 -10.32 -10.94 7.02
CA ARG A 236 -9.93 -10.50 5.67
C ARG A 236 -8.78 -9.49 5.68
N LEU A 237 -8.49 -8.90 6.83
CA LEU A 237 -7.40 -7.95 7.02
C LEU A 237 -6.17 -8.64 7.65
N PRO A 238 -4.95 -8.15 7.37
CA PRO A 238 -3.76 -8.64 8.04
C PRO A 238 -3.87 -8.46 9.57
N PRO A 239 -3.47 -9.44 10.39
CA PRO A 239 -3.59 -9.35 11.85
C PRO A 239 -2.85 -8.15 12.46
N SER A 240 -1.67 -7.78 11.92
CA SER A 240 -0.93 -6.60 12.35
C SER A 240 -1.68 -5.31 12.07
N TYR A 241 -2.46 -5.28 10.98
CA TYR A 241 -3.24 -4.12 10.59
C TYR A 241 -4.47 -3.96 11.49
N ASN A 242 -5.18 -5.05 11.81
CA ASN A 242 -6.26 -5.01 12.80
C ASN A 242 -5.77 -4.53 14.17
N LYS A 243 -4.62 -5.03 14.63
CA LYS A 243 -4.02 -4.57 15.89
C LYS A 243 -3.69 -3.08 15.87
N TRP A 244 -3.19 -2.58 14.73
CA TRP A 244 -2.91 -1.15 14.56
C TRP A 244 -4.20 -0.31 14.61
N ILE A 245 -5.27 -0.72 13.93
CA ILE A 245 -6.57 -0.04 13.97
C ILE A 245 -7.16 -0.08 15.39
N MET A 246 -7.14 -1.24 16.06
CA MET A 246 -7.61 -1.40 17.45
C MET A 246 -6.94 -0.41 18.39
N LYS A 247 -5.60 -0.30 18.30
CA LYS A 247 -4.82 0.62 19.12
C LYS A 247 -5.28 2.06 18.92
N LEU A 248 -5.36 2.49 17.66
CA LEU A 248 -5.70 3.87 17.32
C LEU A 248 -7.17 4.23 17.61
N ALA A 249 -8.08 3.27 17.46
CA ALA A 249 -9.50 3.44 17.75
C ALA A 249 -9.80 3.45 19.26
N ASN A 250 -8.95 2.79 20.06
CA ASN A 250 -9.08 2.62 21.50
C ASN A 250 -10.44 2.04 21.92
N ILE A 251 -11.01 1.14 21.11
CA ILE A 251 -12.33 0.52 21.31
C ILE A 251 -12.23 -0.75 22.16
N ASP A 252 -13.19 -0.97 23.08
CA ASP A 252 -13.28 -2.22 23.82
C ASP A 252 -13.64 -3.38 22.87
N PRO A 253 -12.91 -4.51 22.90
CA PRO A 253 -13.14 -5.65 22.01
C PRO A 253 -14.53 -6.29 22.18
N ARG A 254 -15.18 -6.16 23.33
CA ARG A 254 -16.54 -6.67 23.57
C ARG A 254 -17.58 -5.94 22.72
N ILE A 255 -17.40 -4.65 22.47
CA ILE A 255 -18.28 -3.88 21.58
C ILE A 255 -18.22 -4.44 20.15
N LEU A 256 -17.01 -4.72 19.65
CA LEU A 256 -16.85 -5.35 18.33
C LEU A 256 -17.47 -6.74 18.28
N THR A 257 -17.36 -7.49 19.36
CA THR A 257 -17.96 -8.83 19.48
C THR A 257 -19.48 -8.73 19.49
N ALA A 258 -20.06 -7.74 20.19
CA ALA A 258 -21.50 -7.49 20.21
C ALA A 258 -22.03 -7.10 18.82
N LEU A 259 -21.36 -6.19 18.11
CA LEU A 259 -21.72 -5.82 16.73
C LEU A 259 -21.71 -7.03 15.78
N ARG A 260 -20.73 -7.92 15.94
CA ARG A 260 -20.65 -9.17 15.15
C ARG A 260 -21.73 -10.16 15.55
N ALA A 261 -22.05 -10.28 16.84
CA ALA A 261 -23.13 -11.12 17.33
C ALA A 261 -24.51 -10.63 16.85
N ILE A 262 -24.72 -9.32 16.77
CA ILE A 262 -25.92 -8.72 16.17
C ILE A 262 -26.02 -9.12 14.69
N ARG A 263 -24.90 -9.01 13.95
CA ARG A 263 -24.85 -9.42 12.54
C ARG A 263 -25.13 -10.93 12.36
N SER A 264 -24.62 -11.79 13.23
CA SER A 264 -24.85 -13.24 13.15
C SER A 264 -26.20 -13.69 13.71
N GLY A 265 -26.97 -12.80 14.33
CA GLY A 265 -28.23 -13.11 15.00
C GLY A 265 -28.07 -13.77 16.37
N SER A 266 -26.85 -13.75 16.93
CA SER A 266 -26.51 -14.27 18.26
C SER A 266 -26.66 -13.23 19.38
N PHE A 267 -27.01 -11.99 19.03
CA PHE A 267 -27.39 -10.93 19.95
C PHE A 267 -28.59 -10.21 19.32
N SER A 268 -29.64 -9.94 20.11
CA SER A 268 -30.80 -9.19 19.65
C SER A 268 -31.44 -8.41 20.79
N TYR A 269 -31.61 -7.12 20.58
CA TYR A 269 -32.40 -6.24 21.44
C TYR A 269 -33.89 -6.60 21.35
N THR A 270 -34.40 -6.94 20.16
CA THR A 270 -35.83 -7.24 20.00
C THR A 270 -36.23 -8.56 20.64
N LYS A 271 -35.34 -9.56 20.63
CA LYS A 271 -35.56 -10.87 21.25
C LYS A 271 -35.03 -10.97 22.68
N GLY A 272 -34.32 -9.96 23.17
CA GLY A 272 -33.84 -9.89 24.54
C GLY A 272 -32.78 -10.92 24.92
N PHE A 273 -31.86 -11.28 24.01
CA PHE A 273 -30.80 -12.25 24.33
C PHE A 273 -29.45 -11.91 23.71
N SER A 274 -28.39 -12.50 24.28
CA SER A 274 -27.01 -12.43 23.80
C SER A 274 -26.30 -13.77 24.01
N VAL A 275 -25.38 -14.10 23.10
CA VAL A 275 -24.47 -15.24 23.22
C VAL A 275 -23.04 -14.75 23.01
N PRO A 276 -22.18 -14.76 24.05
CA PRO A 276 -22.46 -15.14 25.43
C PRO A 276 -23.41 -14.15 26.14
N PRO A 277 -24.17 -14.59 27.16
CA PRO A 277 -25.20 -13.75 27.82
C PRO A 277 -24.61 -12.53 28.52
N ASP A 278 -23.38 -12.64 29.01
CA ASP A 278 -22.70 -11.60 29.78
C ASP A 278 -21.95 -10.57 28.91
N LEU A 279 -22.06 -10.65 27.57
CA LEU A 279 -21.20 -9.89 26.66
C LEU A 279 -21.21 -8.37 26.89
N ALA A 280 -22.40 -7.78 26.97
CA ALA A 280 -22.57 -6.34 27.19
C ALA A 280 -22.78 -5.99 28.67
N THR A 281 -23.34 -6.90 29.47
CA THR A 281 -23.52 -6.71 30.92
C THR A 281 -22.17 -6.67 31.66
N SER A 282 -21.21 -7.53 31.29
CA SER A 282 -19.84 -7.50 31.82
C SER A 282 -19.11 -6.19 31.47
N LEU A 283 -19.32 -5.67 30.25
CA LEU A 283 -18.77 -4.38 29.85
C LEU A 283 -19.36 -3.25 30.70
N SER A 284 -20.68 -3.26 30.92
CA SER A 284 -21.34 -2.27 31.78
C SER A 284 -20.77 -2.30 33.20
N ALA A 285 -20.64 -3.50 33.78
CA ALA A 285 -20.11 -3.71 35.13
C ALA A 285 -18.66 -3.22 35.28
N ASP A 286 -17.77 -3.56 34.33
CA ASP A 286 -16.36 -3.14 34.35
C ASP A 286 -16.19 -1.62 34.26
N LEU A 287 -17.14 -0.94 33.62
CA LEU A 287 -17.18 0.52 33.53
C LEU A 287 -17.77 1.20 34.78
N GLY A 288 -18.23 0.41 35.77
CA GLY A 288 -18.85 0.91 37.00
C GLY A 288 -20.33 1.24 36.86
N TYR A 289 -21.01 0.79 35.80
CA TYR A 289 -22.45 0.99 35.59
C TYR A 289 -23.25 -0.25 36.00
N PRO A 290 -24.57 -0.11 36.25
CA PRO A 290 -25.43 -1.27 36.52
C PRO A 290 -25.36 -2.30 35.38
N PRO A 291 -25.24 -3.61 35.67
CA PRO A 291 -25.21 -4.64 34.63
C PRO A 291 -26.43 -4.61 33.70
N ALA A 292 -27.59 -4.21 34.22
CA ALA A 292 -28.85 -4.05 33.49
C ALA A 292 -28.74 -3.10 32.27
N TRP A 293 -27.83 -2.13 32.28
CA TRP A 293 -27.60 -1.23 31.13
C TRP A 293 -27.01 -1.95 29.91
N GLY A 294 -26.42 -3.13 30.13
CA GLY A 294 -25.90 -4.01 29.09
C GLY A 294 -26.78 -5.22 28.78
N ASP A 295 -27.94 -5.36 29.45
CA ASP A 295 -28.80 -6.54 29.31
C ASP A 295 -29.79 -6.33 28.15
N PRO A 296 -29.70 -7.11 27.05
CA PRO A 296 -30.60 -6.96 25.91
C PRO A 296 -32.07 -7.22 26.27
N ALA A 297 -32.37 -7.96 27.34
CA ALA A 297 -33.74 -8.21 27.79
C ALA A 297 -34.38 -6.99 28.47
N GLN A 298 -33.56 -6.10 29.04
CA GLN A 298 -34.03 -4.92 29.78
C GLN A 298 -33.92 -3.63 28.95
N VAL A 299 -32.97 -3.58 28.03
CA VAL A 299 -32.73 -2.42 27.17
C VAL A 299 -33.79 -2.34 26.06
N PRO A 300 -34.49 -1.20 25.88
CA PRO A 300 -35.51 -1.07 24.84
C PRO A 300 -34.91 -1.21 23.44
N ALA A 301 -35.52 -2.02 22.57
CA ALA A 301 -35.03 -2.21 21.20
C ALA A 301 -35.36 -1.04 20.27
N TYR A 302 -36.50 -0.39 20.50
CA TYR A 302 -37.04 0.71 19.69
C TYR A 302 -36.96 2.04 20.44
N GLY A 303 -37.14 3.14 19.70
CA GLY A 303 -37.31 4.46 20.31
C GLY A 303 -38.77 4.73 20.71
N GLY A 304 -39.04 5.96 21.14
CA GLY A 304 -40.39 6.43 21.49
C GLY A 304 -40.72 6.40 23.00
N PRO A 305 -41.99 6.66 23.38
CA PRO A 305 -42.39 6.83 24.78
C PRO A 305 -42.20 5.58 25.65
N GLU A 306 -42.38 4.38 25.10
CA GLU A 306 -42.14 3.12 25.82
C GLU A 306 -40.66 2.96 26.20
N ALA A 307 -39.76 3.39 25.31
CA ALA A 307 -38.33 3.41 25.60
C ALA A 307 -38.00 4.39 26.73
N ASP A 308 -38.69 5.54 26.81
CA ASP A 308 -38.51 6.51 27.90
C ASP A 308 -38.90 5.92 29.27
N ILE A 309 -39.96 5.12 29.30
CA ILE A 309 -40.40 4.42 30.51
C ILE A 309 -39.35 3.39 30.93
N ALA A 310 -38.86 2.58 29.99
CA ALA A 310 -37.82 1.59 30.24
C ALA A 310 -36.52 2.24 30.76
N TRP A 311 -36.07 3.33 30.14
CA TRP A 311 -34.87 4.04 30.59
C TRP A 311 -35.04 4.68 31.97
N LYS A 312 -36.22 5.22 32.27
CA LYS A 312 -36.53 5.75 33.61
C LYS A 312 -36.45 4.65 34.67
N ALA A 313 -36.93 3.45 34.38
CA ALA A 313 -36.81 2.29 35.28
C ALA A 313 -35.36 1.85 35.48
N LEU A 314 -34.53 1.96 34.44
CA LEU A 314 -33.09 1.65 34.48
C LEU A 314 -32.22 2.78 35.07
N GLY A 315 -32.81 3.93 35.45
CA GLY A 315 -32.10 5.08 35.99
C GLY A 315 -31.27 5.86 34.95
N VAL A 316 -31.56 5.73 33.66
CA VAL A 316 -30.86 6.42 32.57
C VAL A 316 -31.69 7.62 32.10
N SER A 317 -31.21 8.84 32.33
CA SER A 317 -31.97 10.06 32.03
C SER A 317 -31.66 10.71 30.67
N ASN A 318 -30.54 10.38 30.05
CA ASN A 318 -30.05 11.04 28.82
C ASN A 318 -30.38 10.28 27.52
N ARG A 319 -31.32 9.32 27.57
CA ARG A 319 -31.67 8.42 26.46
C ARG A 319 -33.11 8.59 25.94
N ARG A 320 -33.64 9.81 26.01
CA ARG A 320 -35.01 10.11 25.57
C ARG A 320 -35.24 9.73 24.10
N GLY A 321 -36.29 8.94 23.85
CA GLY A 321 -36.80 8.53 22.55
C GLY A 321 -35.93 7.52 21.81
N LEU A 322 -35.00 6.84 22.48
CA LEU A 322 -33.98 5.99 21.85
C LEU A 322 -33.99 4.57 22.40
N GLY A 323 -33.66 3.58 21.57
CA GLY A 323 -33.41 2.20 21.97
C GLY A 323 -31.92 1.82 21.94
N GLY A 324 -31.58 0.56 22.22
CA GLY A 324 -30.24 -0.02 22.13
C GLY A 324 -29.31 0.30 23.30
N LEU A 325 -28.06 -0.16 23.24
CA LEU A 325 -27.10 0.09 24.33
C LEU A 325 -26.85 1.60 24.56
N PRO A 326 -26.75 2.06 25.84
CA PRO A 326 -26.50 3.45 26.17
C PRO A 326 -25.09 3.89 25.73
N CYS A 327 -24.97 5.17 25.42
CA CYS A 327 -23.73 5.73 24.86
C CYS A 327 -22.57 5.67 25.84
N GLU A 328 -22.83 5.68 27.14
CA GLU A 328 -21.85 5.51 28.22
C GLU A 328 -21.10 4.18 28.10
N VAL A 329 -21.86 3.12 27.83
CA VAL A 329 -21.31 1.77 27.61
C VAL A 329 -20.56 1.72 26.28
N VAL A 330 -21.14 2.28 25.21
CA VAL A 330 -20.54 2.29 23.86
C VAL A 330 -19.27 3.15 23.78
N HIS A 331 -19.21 4.27 24.52
CA HIS A 331 -18.03 5.14 24.60
C HIS A 331 -16.97 4.61 25.57
N SER A 332 -17.25 3.50 26.27
CA SER A 332 -16.40 2.91 27.29
C SER A 332 -16.09 3.88 28.44
N GLY A 333 -17.10 4.61 28.92
CA GLY A 333 -16.98 5.54 30.04
C GLY A 333 -16.16 6.80 29.79
N LEU A 334 -15.63 7.01 28.57
CA LEU A 334 -14.68 8.09 28.29
C LEU A 334 -15.34 9.49 28.29
N ALA A 335 -16.62 9.59 27.93
CA ALA A 335 -17.35 10.85 27.90
C ALA A 335 -18.86 10.64 28.03
N THR A 336 -19.53 11.61 28.66
CA THR A 336 -20.99 11.62 28.88
C THR A 336 -21.80 12.03 27.64
N GLY A 337 -21.14 12.51 26.57
CA GLY A 337 -21.78 12.97 25.34
C GLY A 337 -21.10 12.45 24.06
N CYS A 338 -21.87 12.31 22.98
CA CYS A 338 -21.38 11.79 21.70
C CYS A 338 -20.36 12.72 21.01
N THR A 339 -20.64 14.03 21.01
CA THR A 339 -19.73 15.06 20.47
C THR A 339 -18.43 15.12 21.28
N ALA A 340 -18.54 15.09 22.61
CA ALA A 340 -17.40 15.05 23.52
C ALA A 340 -16.55 13.79 23.31
N ASN A 341 -17.17 12.61 23.20
CA ASN A 341 -16.46 11.36 22.89
C ASN A 341 -15.70 11.47 21.56
N ALA A 342 -16.36 11.88 20.47
CA ALA A 342 -15.71 12.04 19.18
C ALA A 342 -14.53 13.03 19.23
N GLY A 343 -14.68 14.14 19.96
CA GLY A 343 -13.62 15.13 20.17
C GLY A 343 -12.43 14.59 20.98
N ILE A 344 -12.67 13.93 22.11
CA ILE A 344 -11.63 13.35 22.97
C ILE A 344 -10.88 12.24 22.22
N ARG A 345 -11.61 11.33 21.56
CA ARG A 345 -11.02 10.27 20.71
C ARG A 345 -10.21 10.88 19.57
N GLY A 346 -10.71 11.95 18.95
CA GLY A 346 -10.00 12.72 17.94
C GLY A 346 -8.70 13.31 18.47
N LEU A 347 -8.69 13.90 19.67
CA LEU A 347 -7.49 14.49 20.28
C LEU A 347 -6.45 13.42 20.66
N GLN A 348 -6.90 12.28 21.22
CA GLN A 348 -6.03 11.14 21.48
C GLN A 348 -5.39 10.62 20.18
N ALA A 349 -6.21 10.42 19.14
CA ALA A 349 -5.73 10.02 17.82
C ALA A 349 -4.78 11.05 17.20
N PHE A 350 -4.99 12.34 17.43
CA PHE A 350 -4.08 13.40 16.99
C PHE A 350 -2.70 13.26 17.62
N ALA A 351 -2.63 13.06 18.94
CA ALA A 351 -1.37 12.85 19.65
C ALA A 351 -0.62 11.60 19.14
N GLU A 352 -1.34 10.48 18.96
CA GLU A 352 -0.75 9.27 18.37
C GLU A 352 -0.28 9.49 16.92
N ALA A 353 -1.05 10.24 16.13
CA ALA A 353 -0.71 10.55 14.75
C ALA A 353 0.53 11.44 14.66
N VAL A 354 0.68 12.44 15.54
CA VAL A 354 1.91 13.25 15.62
C VAL A 354 3.12 12.37 15.90
N ALA A 355 3.01 11.45 16.88
CA ALA A 355 4.09 10.52 17.20
C ALA A 355 4.47 9.61 16.02
N LEU A 356 3.51 9.23 15.17
CA LEU A 356 3.75 8.44 13.96
C LEU A 356 4.36 9.26 12.81
N TYR A 357 3.83 10.45 12.55
CA TYR A 357 4.20 11.25 11.37
C TYR A 357 5.45 12.10 11.56
N LEU A 358 5.74 12.53 12.79
CA LEU A 358 6.91 13.36 13.07
C LEU A 358 8.21 12.68 12.62
N PRO A 359 8.51 11.41 12.97
CA PRO A 359 9.71 10.73 12.47
C PRO A 359 9.73 10.60 10.95
N VAL A 360 8.60 10.33 10.32
CA VAL A 360 8.49 10.13 8.87
C VAL A 360 8.83 11.41 8.10
N HIS A 361 8.45 12.58 8.62
CA HIS A 361 8.77 13.87 8.00
C HIS A 361 10.17 14.38 8.36
N VAL A 362 10.63 14.16 9.58
CA VAL A 362 11.91 14.67 10.08
C VAL A 362 13.10 13.82 9.63
N LEU A 363 12.99 12.50 9.67
CA LEU A 363 14.12 11.59 9.40
C LEU A 363 14.75 11.78 8.01
N PRO A 364 13.98 11.94 6.91
CA PRO A 364 14.59 12.21 5.60
C PRO A 364 15.37 13.53 5.56
N ILE A 365 14.92 14.54 6.30
CA ILE A 365 15.60 15.84 6.37
C ILE A 365 16.88 15.70 7.21
N LEU A 366 16.79 15.01 8.35
CA LEU A 366 17.93 14.75 9.23
C LEU A 366 19.05 13.99 8.52
N LEU A 367 18.71 12.99 7.71
CA LEU A 367 19.69 12.17 6.98
C LEU A 367 20.32 12.89 5.77
N THR A 368 19.59 13.82 5.14
CA THR A 368 20.07 14.45 3.90
C THR A 368 20.65 15.85 4.12
N ARG A 369 20.03 16.67 4.98
CA ARG A 369 20.39 18.07 5.22
C ARG A 369 19.94 18.53 6.62
N PRO A 370 20.64 18.13 7.70
CA PRO A 370 20.23 18.44 9.07
C PRO A 370 20.20 19.94 9.36
N ARG A 371 21.10 20.73 8.75
CA ARG A 371 21.14 22.20 8.92
C ARG A 371 19.84 22.90 8.55
N LYS A 372 19.05 22.32 7.63
CA LYS A 372 17.75 22.90 7.24
C LYS A 372 16.73 22.90 8.37
N LEU A 373 16.84 22.01 9.35
CA LEU A 373 15.92 21.98 10.49
C LEU A 373 16.25 23.08 11.53
N LEU A 374 17.43 23.67 11.46
CA LEU A 374 17.82 24.81 12.30
C LEU A 374 17.22 26.12 11.77
N GLU A 375 16.83 26.17 10.50
CA GLU A 375 16.14 27.31 9.91
C GLU A 375 14.66 27.30 10.35
N ILE A 376 14.26 28.29 11.17
CA ILE A 376 12.89 28.50 11.65
C ILE A 376 11.81 28.32 10.55
N PRO A 377 11.92 28.93 9.35
CA PRO A 377 10.87 28.79 8.33
C PRO A 377 10.68 27.34 7.86
N ASN A 378 11.77 26.58 7.69
CA ASN A 378 11.71 25.17 7.30
C ASN A 378 11.16 24.29 8.43
N LEU A 379 11.50 24.61 9.69
CA LEU A 379 10.96 23.91 10.85
C LEU A 379 9.45 24.11 10.94
N ILE A 380 8.98 25.37 10.85
CA ILE A 380 7.54 25.69 10.85
C ILE A 380 6.83 24.97 9.71
N GLN A 381 7.38 25.01 8.48
CA GLN A 381 6.79 24.31 7.34
C GLN A 381 6.71 22.79 7.58
N THR A 382 7.73 22.20 8.19
CA THR A 382 7.76 20.77 8.54
C THR A 382 6.70 20.45 9.59
N LEU A 383 6.60 21.25 10.65
CA LEU A 383 5.58 21.10 11.70
C LEU A 383 4.16 21.27 11.14
N GLN A 384 3.92 22.23 10.24
CA GLN A 384 2.64 22.38 9.55
C GLN A 384 2.29 21.14 8.70
N ASN A 385 3.28 20.50 8.07
CA ASN A 385 3.06 19.27 7.32
C ASN A 385 2.72 18.09 8.24
N VAL A 386 3.39 17.99 9.39
CA VAL A 386 3.10 16.99 10.44
C VAL A 386 1.70 17.23 11.00
N ALA A 387 1.38 18.47 11.41
CA ALA A 387 0.09 18.86 11.94
C ALA A 387 -1.04 18.53 10.96
N ARG A 388 -0.92 18.90 9.67
CA ARG A 388 -1.91 18.55 8.65
C ARG A 388 -2.11 17.03 8.52
N SER A 389 -1.02 16.26 8.54
CA SER A 389 -1.08 14.79 8.47
C SER A 389 -1.78 14.19 9.69
N ALA A 390 -1.49 14.75 10.87
CA ALA A 390 -2.09 14.34 12.13
C ALA A 390 -3.57 14.70 12.21
N THR A 391 -3.95 15.91 11.75
CA THR A 391 -5.35 16.33 11.64
C THR A 391 -6.12 15.42 10.70
N PHE A 392 -5.56 15.05 9.54
CA PHE A 392 -6.17 14.08 8.64
C PHE A 392 -6.55 12.77 9.36
N LEU A 393 -5.60 12.15 10.08
CA LEU A 393 -5.85 10.88 10.76
C LEU A 393 -6.77 11.04 11.99
N SER A 394 -6.63 12.14 12.73
CA SER A 394 -7.51 12.50 13.85
C SER A 394 -8.96 12.67 13.38
N THR A 395 -9.19 13.43 12.31
CA THR A 395 -10.52 13.61 11.71
C THR A 395 -11.06 12.29 11.17
N PHE A 396 -10.22 11.41 10.63
CA PHE A 396 -10.65 10.06 10.23
C PHE A 396 -11.26 9.30 11.41
N VAL A 397 -10.58 9.25 12.56
CA VAL A 397 -11.05 8.54 13.76
C VAL A 397 -12.28 9.22 14.36
N ALA A 398 -12.27 10.54 14.50
CA ALA A 398 -13.40 11.30 15.01
C ALA A 398 -14.65 11.13 14.15
N ALA A 399 -14.50 11.09 12.82
CA ALA A 399 -15.60 10.90 11.88
C ALA A 399 -16.25 9.50 11.98
N VAL A 400 -15.47 8.44 12.28
CA VAL A 400 -16.05 7.11 12.55
C VAL A 400 -16.95 7.17 13.77
N TRP A 401 -16.42 7.63 14.90
CA TRP A 401 -17.17 7.71 16.16
C TRP A 401 -18.38 8.63 16.04
N TYR A 402 -18.19 9.81 15.44
CA TYR A 402 -19.27 10.75 15.23
C TYR A 402 -20.34 10.19 14.29
N GLY A 403 -19.95 9.51 13.20
CA GLY A 403 -20.89 8.86 12.28
C GLY A 403 -21.70 7.74 12.93
N VAL A 404 -21.06 6.93 13.77
CA VAL A 404 -21.76 5.91 14.57
C VAL A 404 -22.78 6.59 15.49
N CYS A 405 -22.39 7.62 16.24
CA CYS A 405 -23.32 8.32 17.14
C CYS A 405 -24.40 9.12 16.40
N LEU A 406 -24.10 9.69 15.24
CA LEU A 406 -25.02 10.45 14.41
C LEU A 406 -26.22 9.58 14.00
N THR A 407 -25.93 8.34 13.64
CA THR A 407 -26.94 7.38 13.20
C THR A 407 -27.69 6.74 14.37
N ARG A 408 -26.98 6.19 15.37
CA ARG A 408 -27.62 5.44 16.47
C ARG A 408 -28.25 6.30 17.58
N THR A 409 -27.86 7.58 17.72
CA THR A 409 -28.24 8.40 18.89
C THR A 409 -28.67 9.82 18.53
N LEU A 410 -27.88 10.55 17.75
CA LEU A 410 -28.07 12.00 17.63
C LEU A 410 -29.18 12.38 16.65
N LEU A 411 -29.26 11.71 15.50
CA LEU A 411 -30.12 12.10 14.39
C LEU A 411 -31.00 10.94 13.87
N LEU A 412 -30.43 9.92 13.21
CA LEU A 412 -31.26 8.99 12.43
C LEU A 412 -32.19 8.13 13.30
N ALA A 413 -31.69 7.55 14.39
CA ALA A 413 -32.53 6.75 15.30
C ALA A 413 -33.64 7.57 15.97
N ARG A 414 -33.48 8.89 16.11
CA ARG A 414 -34.54 9.79 16.61
C ARG A 414 -35.58 10.13 15.55
N LEU A 415 -35.14 10.29 14.30
CA LEU A 415 -36.04 10.53 13.17
C LEU A 415 -36.89 9.29 12.84
N PHE A 416 -36.36 8.09 13.10
CA PHE A 416 -37.03 6.83 12.79
C PHE A 416 -37.09 5.92 14.03
N PRO A 417 -37.88 6.27 15.07
CA PRO A 417 -37.95 5.53 16.33
C PRO A 417 -38.53 4.12 16.18
N GLY A 418 -39.32 3.86 15.12
CA GLY A 418 -39.86 2.54 14.81
C GLY A 418 -38.85 1.54 14.24
N ILE A 419 -37.61 1.96 13.95
CA ILE A 419 -36.55 1.06 13.49
C ILE A 419 -35.76 0.55 14.71
N SER A 420 -35.69 -0.78 14.83
CA SER A 420 -34.98 -1.44 15.94
C SER A 420 -33.48 -1.14 15.93
N HIS A 421 -32.87 -1.16 17.12
CA HIS A 421 -31.42 -1.08 17.27
C HIS A 421 -30.69 -2.35 16.80
N ASP A 422 -31.40 -3.45 16.56
CA ASP A 422 -30.85 -4.60 15.83
C ASP A 422 -30.42 -4.18 14.41
N PHE A 423 -31.18 -3.29 13.75
CA PHE A 423 -30.78 -2.72 12.46
C PHE A 423 -29.69 -1.66 12.61
N TRP A 424 -29.86 -0.70 13.53
CA TRP A 424 -28.90 0.40 13.69
C TRP A 424 -27.50 -0.08 14.08
N ASP A 425 -27.38 -1.15 14.87
CA ASP A 425 -26.08 -1.73 15.26
C ASP A 425 -25.62 -2.88 14.33
N SER A 426 -26.44 -3.26 13.34
CA SER A 426 -26.07 -4.23 12.30
C SER A 426 -25.14 -3.63 11.25
N SER A 427 -24.67 -4.49 10.34
CA SER A 427 -23.62 -4.23 9.34
C SER A 427 -23.93 -3.16 8.29
N LEU A 428 -25.19 -2.72 8.17
CA LEU A 428 -25.61 -1.66 7.28
C LEU A 428 -26.04 -0.39 8.02
N GLY A 429 -26.01 -0.41 9.37
CA GLY A 429 -26.43 0.71 10.21
C GLY A 429 -25.29 1.68 10.51
N CYS A 430 -25.02 1.88 11.80
CA CYS A 430 -24.22 2.98 12.31
C CYS A 430 -22.74 2.90 11.95
N THR A 431 -22.17 1.70 12.01
CA THR A 431 -20.77 1.42 11.66
C THR A 431 -20.53 1.56 10.15
N PHE A 432 -21.54 1.27 9.31
CA PHE A 432 -21.47 1.46 7.87
C PHE A 432 -21.36 2.94 7.53
N VAL A 433 -22.24 3.78 8.12
CA VAL A 433 -22.15 5.24 7.95
C VAL A 433 -20.83 5.79 8.52
N GLY A 434 -20.41 5.34 9.71
CA GLY A 434 -19.09 5.69 10.25
C GLY A 434 -17.94 5.33 9.31
N SER A 435 -18.00 4.16 8.67
CA SER A 435 -17.01 3.71 7.69
C SER A 435 -17.02 4.54 6.39
N LEU A 436 -18.20 5.00 5.94
CA LEU A 436 -18.31 5.88 4.77
C LEU A 436 -17.81 7.30 5.07
N LEU A 437 -18.12 7.85 6.24
CA LEU A 437 -17.76 9.23 6.58
C LEU A 437 -16.26 9.42 6.81
N CYS A 438 -15.58 8.42 7.39
CA CYS A 438 -14.17 8.56 7.76
C CYS A 438 -13.23 8.80 6.57
N GLY A 439 -13.56 8.23 5.40
CA GLY A 439 -12.78 8.38 4.17
C GLY A 439 -12.72 9.82 3.66
N ALA A 440 -13.70 10.67 3.99
CA ALA A 440 -13.77 12.06 3.56
C ALA A 440 -12.64 12.93 4.16
N SER A 441 -12.04 12.50 5.27
CA SER A 441 -10.88 13.17 5.89
C SER A 441 -9.72 13.40 4.92
N ILE A 442 -9.58 12.60 3.85
CA ILE A 442 -8.51 12.70 2.84
C ILE A 442 -8.40 14.09 2.18
N TRP A 443 -9.48 14.86 2.18
CA TRP A 443 -9.49 16.23 1.64
C TRP A 443 -8.62 17.19 2.45
N ILE A 444 -8.33 16.89 3.72
CA ILE A 444 -7.41 17.67 4.57
C ILE A 444 -5.97 17.55 4.07
N GLU A 445 -5.60 16.42 3.48
CA GLU A 445 -4.25 16.17 2.98
C GLU A 445 -4.01 16.86 1.63
N ARG A 446 -2.74 17.16 1.31
CA ARG A 446 -2.35 17.76 0.03
C ARG A 446 -2.56 16.81 -1.14
N GLY A 447 -3.02 17.32 -2.29
CA GLY A 447 -3.33 16.53 -3.49
C GLY A 447 -2.22 15.56 -3.93
N ARG A 448 -0.95 15.97 -3.87
CA ARG A 448 0.20 15.09 -4.20
C ARG A 448 0.33 13.88 -3.25
N ARG A 449 0.00 14.05 -1.97
CA ARG A 449 0.05 12.97 -0.97
C ARG A 449 -1.18 12.06 -1.05
N ARG A 450 -2.34 12.59 -1.46
CA ARG A 450 -3.58 11.80 -1.62
C ARG A 450 -3.38 10.58 -2.51
N GLY A 451 -2.70 10.75 -3.66
CA GLY A 451 -2.38 9.63 -4.55
C GLY A 451 -1.51 8.57 -3.89
N GLU A 452 -0.45 8.95 -3.18
CA GLU A 452 0.40 7.97 -2.47
C GLU A 452 -0.34 7.27 -1.32
N MET A 453 -1.21 7.98 -0.60
CA MET A 453 -2.07 7.39 0.43
C MET A 453 -3.10 6.42 -0.17
N ALA A 454 -3.75 6.79 -1.27
CA ALA A 454 -4.67 5.92 -1.99
C ALA A 454 -3.97 4.63 -2.44
N LEU A 455 -2.80 4.74 -3.06
CA LEU A 455 -2.02 3.59 -3.52
C LEU A 455 -1.40 2.76 -2.39
N TYR A 456 -1.29 3.32 -1.18
CA TYR A 456 -0.90 2.59 0.02
C TYR A 456 -2.04 1.78 0.63
N VAL A 457 -3.26 2.33 0.62
CA VAL A 457 -4.44 1.71 1.23
C VAL A 457 -5.13 0.72 0.27
N LEU A 458 -5.13 1.00 -1.03
CA LEU A 458 -5.81 0.19 -2.03
C LEU A 458 -5.39 -1.30 -2.04
N PRO A 459 -4.12 -1.70 -1.89
CA PRO A 459 -3.74 -3.12 -1.80
C PRO A 459 -4.44 -3.83 -0.63
N ARG A 460 -4.62 -3.13 0.50
CA ARG A 460 -5.33 -3.67 1.68
C ARG A 460 -6.83 -3.78 1.42
N ALA A 461 -7.42 -2.82 0.71
CA ALA A 461 -8.83 -2.88 0.33
C ALA A 461 -9.11 -4.00 -0.68
N ILE A 462 -8.25 -4.19 -1.68
CA ILE A 462 -8.36 -5.33 -2.62
C ILE A 462 -8.28 -6.64 -1.84
N ARG A 463 -7.31 -6.77 -0.92
CA ARG A 463 -7.22 -7.94 -0.04
C ARG A 463 -8.51 -8.16 0.77
N ALA A 464 -9.09 -7.09 1.31
CA ALA A 464 -10.33 -7.14 2.07
C ALA A 464 -11.53 -7.59 1.21
N CYS A 465 -11.51 -7.37 -0.10
CA CYS A 465 -12.56 -7.86 -1.01
C CYS A 465 -12.44 -9.36 -1.32
N ILE A 466 -11.24 -9.93 -1.24
CA ILE A 466 -11.01 -11.36 -1.51
C ILE A 466 -11.46 -12.19 -0.29
N SER A 467 -12.01 -13.39 -0.53
CA SER A 467 -12.41 -14.28 0.57
C SER A 467 -11.17 -14.89 1.24
N ASP A 468 -11.13 -14.78 2.58
CA ASP A 468 -10.01 -15.28 3.38
C ASP A 468 -9.88 -16.81 3.30
N GLN A 469 -11.02 -17.53 3.23
CA GLN A 469 -11.05 -18.98 3.01
C GLN A 469 -10.37 -19.39 1.70
N TRP A 470 -10.59 -18.65 0.60
CA TRP A 470 -9.95 -18.95 -0.68
C TRP A 470 -8.46 -18.70 -0.63
N VAL A 471 -8.02 -17.56 -0.07
CA VAL A 471 -6.59 -17.23 0.08
C VAL A 471 -5.86 -18.26 0.96
N LYS A 472 -6.50 -18.77 2.01
CA LYS A 472 -5.94 -19.78 2.93
C LYS A 472 -6.15 -21.22 2.48
N SER A 473 -6.85 -21.45 1.36
CA SER A 473 -7.25 -22.79 0.90
C SER A 473 -6.07 -23.67 0.45
N GLY A 474 -4.91 -23.08 0.15
CA GLY A 474 -3.75 -23.80 -0.38
C GLY A 474 -3.95 -24.36 -1.80
N ARG A 475 -5.08 -24.09 -2.45
CA ARG A 475 -5.42 -24.60 -3.79
C ARG A 475 -4.39 -24.17 -4.84
N PRO A 476 -4.08 -25.02 -5.83
CA PRO A 476 -3.13 -24.66 -6.90
C PRO A 476 -3.61 -23.45 -7.72
N SER A 477 -4.93 -23.24 -7.84
CA SER A 477 -5.51 -22.07 -8.50
C SER A 477 -5.09 -20.75 -7.85
N VAL A 478 -5.03 -20.68 -6.52
CA VAL A 478 -4.57 -19.49 -5.78
C VAL A 478 -3.10 -19.21 -6.11
N ARG A 479 -2.27 -20.26 -6.16
CA ARG A 479 -0.84 -20.14 -6.46
C ARG A 479 -0.60 -19.65 -7.88
N TRP A 480 -1.35 -20.16 -8.85
CA TRP A 480 -1.27 -19.69 -10.24
C TRP A 480 -1.79 -18.27 -10.40
N ALA A 481 -2.93 -17.95 -9.78
CA ALA A 481 -3.47 -16.60 -9.77
C ALA A 481 -2.46 -15.60 -9.19
N GLU A 482 -1.85 -15.90 -8.04
CA GLU A 482 -0.82 -15.04 -7.45
C GLU A 482 0.40 -14.87 -8.37
N ARG A 483 0.88 -15.95 -9.02
CA ARG A 483 1.99 -15.85 -9.97
C ARG A 483 1.65 -14.94 -11.14
N LEU A 484 0.47 -15.09 -11.74
CA LEU A 484 0.03 -14.26 -12.87
C LEU A 484 -0.13 -12.79 -12.44
N VAL A 485 -0.74 -12.55 -11.29
CA VAL A 485 -0.94 -11.21 -10.70
C VAL A 485 0.38 -10.59 -10.22
N PHE A 486 1.44 -11.37 -10.03
CA PHE A 486 2.78 -10.83 -9.79
C PHE A 486 3.50 -10.52 -11.11
N VAL A 487 3.53 -11.49 -12.03
CA VAL A 487 4.32 -11.44 -13.27
C VAL A 487 3.81 -10.36 -14.23
N LEU A 488 2.50 -10.31 -14.51
CA LEU A 488 1.97 -9.36 -15.49
C LEU A 488 2.13 -7.91 -14.99
N PRO A 489 1.69 -7.55 -13.76
CA PRO A 489 1.86 -6.20 -13.24
C PRO A 489 3.31 -5.76 -13.09
N LEU A 490 4.21 -6.62 -12.59
CA LEU A 490 5.62 -6.24 -12.46
C LEU A 490 6.24 -5.99 -13.83
N SER A 491 5.96 -6.85 -14.80
CA SER A 491 6.42 -6.67 -16.18
C SER A 491 5.88 -5.39 -16.81
N THR A 492 4.61 -5.06 -16.60
CA THR A 492 4.01 -3.80 -17.09
C THR A 492 4.71 -2.57 -16.51
N ILE A 493 4.97 -2.55 -15.20
CA ILE A 493 5.64 -1.43 -14.53
C ILE A 493 7.08 -1.28 -15.04
N LEU A 494 7.82 -2.40 -15.17
CA LEU A 494 9.20 -2.38 -15.65
C LEU A 494 9.28 -1.91 -17.11
N THR A 495 8.37 -2.36 -17.96
CA THR A 495 8.28 -1.88 -19.35
C THR A 495 7.91 -0.40 -19.40
N ALA A 496 6.97 0.06 -18.57
CA ALA A 496 6.63 1.47 -18.46
C ALA A 496 7.81 2.32 -17.96
N ALA A 497 8.66 1.80 -17.06
CA ALA A 497 9.84 2.52 -16.58
C ALA A 497 10.85 2.82 -17.70
N VAL A 498 10.96 1.92 -18.69
CA VAL A 498 11.84 2.09 -19.85
C VAL A 498 11.19 2.99 -20.90
N HIS A 499 9.96 2.67 -21.31
CA HIS A 499 9.31 3.28 -22.49
C HIS A 499 8.45 4.51 -22.20
N ARG A 500 7.84 4.57 -21.01
CA ARG A 500 6.86 5.60 -20.61
C ARG A 500 7.03 6.02 -19.13
N PRO A 501 8.21 6.51 -18.71
CA PRO A 501 8.48 6.86 -17.30
C PRO A 501 7.63 8.06 -16.79
N ASP A 502 6.98 8.77 -17.70
CA ASP A 502 5.99 9.82 -17.43
C ASP A 502 4.75 9.28 -16.72
N THR A 503 4.32 8.05 -17.04
CA THR A 503 3.15 7.38 -16.45
C THR A 503 3.37 6.93 -15.01
N LEU A 504 4.64 6.79 -14.59
CA LEU A 504 4.99 6.46 -13.22
C LEU A 504 4.96 7.70 -12.33
N ARG A 505 4.41 7.56 -11.12
CA ARG A 505 4.39 8.62 -10.09
C ARG A 505 4.85 8.14 -8.71
N GLY A 506 5.21 9.12 -7.87
CA GLY A 506 5.63 8.96 -6.49
C GLY A 506 6.74 7.94 -6.27
N LEU A 507 6.54 6.99 -5.36
CA LEU A 507 7.58 6.04 -4.94
C LEU A 507 8.02 5.10 -6.07
N SER A 508 7.09 4.66 -6.92
CA SER A 508 7.41 3.78 -8.06
C SER A 508 8.33 4.46 -9.07
N LYS A 509 8.00 5.71 -9.44
CA LYS A 509 8.84 6.54 -10.31
C LYS A 509 10.22 6.76 -9.71
N TRP A 510 10.28 7.07 -8.42
CA TRP A 510 11.54 7.30 -7.72
C TRP A 510 12.42 6.05 -7.68
N ALA A 511 11.86 4.91 -7.28
CA ALA A 511 12.61 3.65 -7.13
C ALA A 511 13.12 3.15 -8.48
N LEU A 512 12.26 3.15 -9.51
CA LEU A 512 12.63 2.66 -10.84
C LEU A 512 13.57 3.61 -11.56
N ALA A 513 13.44 4.92 -11.38
CA ALA A 513 14.42 5.86 -11.91
C ALA A 513 15.80 5.66 -11.28
N PHE A 514 15.87 5.42 -9.97
CA PHE A 514 17.13 5.11 -9.29
C PHE A 514 17.73 3.80 -9.78
N VAL A 515 16.93 2.74 -9.92
CA VAL A 515 17.41 1.43 -10.34
C VAL A 515 17.85 1.43 -11.81
N MET A 516 17.06 2.01 -12.71
CA MET A 516 17.28 1.95 -14.16
C MET A 516 18.27 2.99 -14.69
N LYS A 517 18.35 4.17 -14.08
CA LYS A 517 19.17 5.30 -14.56
C LYS A 517 20.21 5.78 -13.54
N GLY A 518 20.25 5.14 -12.37
CA GLY A 518 21.25 5.41 -11.36
C GLY A 518 21.03 6.66 -10.51
N PRO A 519 21.94 6.91 -9.56
CA PRO A 519 21.92 8.09 -8.70
C PRO A 519 22.19 9.40 -9.46
N ASN A 520 22.61 9.34 -10.73
CA ASN A 520 22.83 10.52 -11.57
C ASN A 520 21.61 10.89 -12.42
N ALA A 521 20.55 10.07 -12.40
CA ALA A 521 19.27 10.41 -13.00
C ALA A 521 18.77 11.77 -12.49
N GLY A 522 18.37 12.66 -13.40
CA GLY A 522 18.25 14.11 -13.19
C GLY A 522 17.51 14.61 -11.94
N PHE A 523 16.66 13.80 -11.30
CA PHE A 523 16.09 14.10 -9.98
C PHE A 523 17.15 14.22 -8.87
N TRP A 524 18.10 13.28 -8.80
CA TRP A 524 19.14 13.24 -7.76
C TRP A 524 20.26 14.24 -8.00
N LYS A 525 20.58 14.52 -9.27
CA LYS A 525 21.52 15.59 -9.66
C LYS A 525 20.94 16.95 -9.26
N ARG A 526 19.66 17.25 -9.59
CA ARG A 526 18.99 18.49 -9.17
C ARG A 526 18.85 18.64 -7.66
N ARG A 527 18.45 17.59 -6.93
CA ARG A 527 18.29 17.66 -5.47
C ARG A 527 19.61 17.85 -4.72
N ARG A 528 20.73 17.40 -5.30
CA ARG A 528 22.09 17.67 -4.81
C ARG A 528 22.59 19.06 -5.21
N LEU A 529 22.29 19.52 -6.42
CA LEU A 529 22.74 20.81 -6.97
C LEU A 529 21.83 22.00 -6.63
N GLY A 530 20.64 21.77 -6.03
CA GLY A 530 19.73 22.84 -5.64
C GLY A 530 19.03 23.55 -6.81
N THR A 531 19.03 22.99 -8.02
CA THR A 531 18.44 23.62 -9.20
C THR A 531 16.98 23.21 -9.42
N ASP A 532 16.06 24.18 -9.34
CA ASP A 532 14.61 24.02 -9.60
C ASP A 532 14.24 24.22 -11.10
N ALA A 533 15.22 24.29 -12.00
CA ALA A 533 14.99 24.54 -13.43
C ALA A 533 14.28 23.35 -14.15
N PRO A 534 13.36 23.63 -15.10
CA PRO A 534 12.69 22.61 -15.90
C PRO A 534 13.70 21.83 -16.77
N PRO A 535 13.39 20.57 -17.12
CA PRO A 535 14.33 19.71 -17.83
C PRO A 535 14.61 20.24 -19.25
N THR A 536 15.89 20.44 -19.57
CA THR A 536 16.35 20.35 -20.96
C THR A 536 16.14 18.89 -21.42
N PRO A 537 15.54 18.63 -22.59
CA PRO A 537 15.42 17.28 -23.11
C PRO A 537 16.82 16.66 -23.24
N ALA A 538 17.06 15.54 -22.55
CA ALA A 538 18.23 14.74 -22.83
C ALA A 538 18.01 14.03 -24.17
N PRO A 539 19.01 13.97 -25.06
CA PRO A 539 18.91 13.15 -26.25
C PRO A 539 18.66 11.70 -25.85
N PRO A 540 17.83 10.94 -26.59
CA PRO A 540 17.63 9.53 -26.32
C PRO A 540 18.97 8.80 -26.43
N THR A 541 19.34 8.03 -25.40
CA THR A 541 20.54 7.16 -25.41
C THR A 541 20.43 6.00 -26.41
N ARG A 542 19.25 5.79 -26.98
CA ARG A 542 18.98 4.79 -28.00
C ARG A 542 18.64 5.51 -29.30
N ALA A 543 19.38 5.23 -30.37
CA ALA A 543 19.04 5.74 -31.69
C ALA A 543 17.60 5.32 -32.02
N PRO A 544 16.74 6.22 -32.54
CA PRO A 544 15.44 5.82 -33.05
C PRO A 544 15.65 4.75 -34.13
N SER A 545 14.91 3.65 -34.03
CA SER A 545 14.81 2.71 -35.13
C SER A 545 14.34 3.47 -36.38
N PRO A 546 14.98 3.26 -37.55
CA PRO A 546 14.62 3.96 -38.77
C PRO A 546 13.12 3.77 -39.07
N PRO A 547 12.45 4.76 -39.68
CA PRO A 547 11.09 4.61 -40.13
C PRO A 547 10.99 3.37 -41.02
N ASN A 548 9.96 2.57 -40.77
CA ASN A 548 9.63 1.43 -41.60
C ASN A 548 9.00 2.02 -42.87
N ASP A 549 9.82 2.30 -43.88
CA ASP A 549 9.37 2.72 -45.22
C ASP A 549 8.70 1.52 -45.89
N GLY A 550 7.49 1.22 -45.44
CA GLY A 550 6.57 0.30 -46.08
C GLY A 550 6.00 0.94 -47.33
N ALA A 551 6.62 0.62 -48.47
CA ALA A 551 6.03 0.48 -49.79
C ALA A 551 4.66 1.16 -50.01
N GLY A 552 4.68 2.46 -50.32
CA GLY A 552 3.66 3.09 -51.15
C GLY A 552 4.11 3.01 -52.60
N SER A 553 3.98 1.85 -53.23
CA SER A 553 4.08 1.75 -54.70
C SER A 553 2.84 2.40 -55.30
N ALA A 554 3.09 3.36 -56.18
CA ALA A 554 2.09 3.91 -57.08
C ALA A 554 1.39 2.80 -57.88
N GLN A 555 0.07 2.74 -57.77
CA GLN A 555 -0.91 2.60 -58.86
C GLN A 555 -2.30 2.91 -58.33
#